data_AF-A0A7Y6UBS0-F1
#
_entry.id   AF-A0A7Y6UBS0-F1
#
_cell.length_a   1.000
_cell.length_b   1.000
_cell.length_c   1.000
_cell.angle_alpha   90.00
_cell.angle_beta   90.00
_cell.angle_gamma   90.00
#
_symmetry.space_group_name_H-M   'P 1'
#
loop_
_entity.id
_entity.type
_entity.pdbx_description
1 polymer ?
#
loop_
_entity_poly.entity_id
_entity_poly.type
_entity_poly.pdbx_seq_one_letter_code
_entity_poly.pdbx_strand_id
1 'polypeptide(L)' 'MARIAGVDLPRDKRVEIGLTYIYGIGRTSADRILKEAGVNPDTRCRDLT' A
#
# COMPACT_ATOMS: atom_id res chain seq x y z
N MET A 1 9.63 5.52 6.30
CA MET A 1 8.93 4.34 6.84
C MET A 1 7.48 4.72 6.69
N ALA A 2 6.78 4.14 5.73
CA ALA A 2 5.38 4.49 5.51
C ALA A 2 4.56 3.80 6.61
N ARG A 3 3.92 4.59 7.47
CA ARG A 3 2.95 4.10 8.45
C ARG A 3 1.57 4.46 7.94
N ILE A 4 0.77 3.45 7.61
CA ILE A 4 -0.61 3.64 7.15
C ILE A 4 -1.52 2.94 8.15
N ALA A 5 -2.50 3.67 8.68
CA ALA A 5 -3.46 3.18 9.67
C ALA A 5 -2.82 2.52 10.93
N GLY A 6 -1.63 2.95 11.33
CA GLY A 6 -0.90 2.39 12.48
C GLY A 6 -0.14 1.08 12.19
N VAL A 7 -0.12 0.61 10.93
CA VAL A 7 0.66 -0.55 10.50
C VAL A 7 1.92 -0.08 9.78
N ASP A 8 3.06 -0.65 10.18
CA ASP A 8 4.35 -0.36 9.56
C ASP A 8 4.54 -1.21 8.30
N LEU A 9 4.57 -0.54 7.15
CA LEU A 9 4.66 -1.20 5.85
C LEU A 9 6.11 -1.51 5.47
N PRO A 10 6.38 -2.72 4.93
CA PRO A 10 7.72 -3.06 4.45
C PRO A 10 8.13 -2.15 3.28
N ARG A 11 9.27 -1.46 3.46
CA ARG A 11 9.76 -0.40 2.55
C ARG A 11 10.09 -0.87 1.12
N ASP A 12 10.58 -2.10 0.98
CA ASP A 12 11.01 -2.62 -0.33
C ASP A 12 9.91 -3.37 -1.09
N LYS A 13 8.70 -3.45 -0.54
CA LYS A 13 7.56 -4.03 -1.26
C LYS A 13 6.82 -2.97 -2.07
N ARG A 14 6.13 -3.46 -3.11
CA ARG A 14 5.14 -2.70 -3.86
C ARG A 14 4.01 -2.26 -2.94
N VAL A 15 3.46 -1.07 -3.16
CA VAL A 15 2.42 -0.48 -2.31
C VAL A 15 1.17 -1.36 -2.28
N GLU A 16 0.80 -1.96 -3.41
CA GLU A 16 -0.31 -2.92 -3.49
C GLU A 16 -0.17 -4.05 -2.47
N ILE A 17 1.01 -4.66 -2.41
CA ILE A 17 1.30 -5.73 -1.44
C ILE A 17 1.43 -5.16 -0.03
N GLY A 18 2.01 -3.97 0.12
CA GLY A 18 2.06 -3.28 1.39
C GLY A 18 0.67 -3.16 2.01
N LEU A 19 -0.30 -2.62 1.28
CA LEU A 19 -1.66 -2.41 1.77
C LEU A 19 -2.31 -3.71 2.26
N THR A 20 -1.96 -4.87 1.70
CA THR A 20 -2.47 -6.17 2.17
C THR A 20 -1.98 -6.60 3.56
N TYR A 21 -1.01 -5.90 4.14
CA TYR A 21 -0.61 -6.11 5.54
C TYR A 21 -1.58 -5.47 6.52
N ILE A 22 -2.46 -4.59 6.06
CA ILE A 22 -3.49 -3.98 6.88
C ILE A 22 -4.65 -4.97 6.99
N TYR A 23 -5.01 -5.33 8.22
CA TYR A 23 -6.12 -6.24 8.48
C TYR A 23 -7.41 -5.73 7.82
N GLY A 24 -8.06 -6.59 7.04
CA GLY A 24 -9.27 -6.24 6.28
C GLY A 24 -9.02 -5.69 4.87
N ILE A 25 -7.77 -5.41 4.49
CA ILE A 25 -7.42 -5.00 3.13
C ILE A 25 -6.85 -6.19 2.36
N GLY A 26 -7.63 -6.73 1.41
CA GLY A 26 -7.16 -7.71 0.44
C GLY A 26 -6.62 -7.06 -0.84
N ARG A 27 -6.14 -7.87 -1.80
CA ARG A 27 -5.63 -7.37 -3.09
C ARG A 27 -6.65 -6.51 -3.84
N THR A 28 -7.91 -6.95 -3.92
CA THR A 28 -8.97 -6.21 -4.61
C THR A 28 -9.25 -4.86 -3.96
N SER A 29 -9.23 -4.79 -2.63
CA SER A 29 -9.41 -3.52 -1.91
C SER A 29 -8.20 -2.61 -2.08
N ALA A 30 -6.98 -3.16 -2.02
CA ALA A 30 -5.74 -2.42 -2.24
C ALA A 30 -5.70 -1.79 -3.64
N ASP A 31 -6.03 -2.54 -4.69
CA ASP A 31 -6.07 -2.02 -6.07
C ASP A 31 -7.11 -0.90 -6.23
N ARG A 32 -8.30 -1.08 -5.65
CA ARG A 32 -9.33 -0.02 -5.63
C ARG A 32 -8.86 1.25 -4.92
N ILE A 33 -8.27 1.11 -3.73
CA ILE A 33 -7.74 2.24 -2.95
C ILE A 33 -6.64 2.95 -3.73
N LEU A 34 -5.73 2.21 -4.38
CA LEU A 34 -4.65 2.80 -5.17
C LEU A 34 -5.18 3.52 -6.40
N LYS A 35 -6.19 2.96 -7.06
CA LYS A 35 -6.85 3.59 -8.19
C LYS A 35 -7.61 4.87 -7.80
N GLU A 36 -8.31 4.85 -6.67
CA GLU A 36 -8.97 6.03 -6.11
C GLU A 36 -7.96 7.09 -5.63
N ALA A 37 -6.83 6.67 -5.08
CA ALA A 37 -5.74 7.56 -4.65
C ALA A 37 -4.86 8.05 -5.81
N GLY A 38 -5.03 7.52 -7.04
CA GLY A 38 -4.19 7.85 -8.19
C GLY A 38 -2.74 7.39 -8.05
N VAL A 39 -2.46 6.41 -7.19
CA VAL A 39 -1.12 5.88 -6.92
C VAL A 39 -0.87 4.65 -7.76
N ASN A 40 0.30 4.60 -8.41
CA ASN A 40 0.67 3.43 -9.21
C ASN A 40 0.97 2.22 -8.28
N PRO A 41 0.32 1.05 -8.47
CA PRO A 41 0.57 -0.16 -7.67
C PRO A 41 1.98 -0.75 -7.81
N ASP A 42 2.73 -0.40 -8.85
CA ASP A 42 4.15 -0.74 -9.02
C ASP A 42 5.09 0.11 -8.16
N THR A 43 4.61 1.24 -7.64
CA THR A 43 5.40 2.10 -6.75
C THR A 43 5.81 1.29 -5.52
N ARG A 44 7.01 1.53 -4.99
CA ARG A 44 7.43 0.91 -3.73
C ARG A 44 6.96 1.74 -2.54
N CYS A 45 6.71 1.09 -1.41
CA CYS A 45 6.31 1.76 -0.16
C CYS A 45 7.31 2.81 0.32
N ARG A 46 8.60 2.71 -0.07
CA ARG A 46 9.62 3.72 0.24
C ARG A 46 9.52 5.00 -0.61
N ASP A 47 8.92 4.89 -1.79
CA ASP A 47 8.80 5.97 -2.77
C ASP A 47 7.45 6.69 -2.63
N LEU A 48 6.59 6.24 -1.70
CA LEU A 48 5.40 6.98 -1.26
C LEU A 48 5.82 8.23 -0.48
N THR A 49 5.39 9.39 -0.97
CA THR A 49 5.64 10.71 -0.35
C THR A 49 4.43 11.15 0.46
#